data_AF-A0A8X7BVZ2-F1
#
_entry.id   AF-A0A8X7BVZ2-F1
#
_cell.length_a   1.000
_cell.length_b   1.000
_cell.length_c   1.000
_cell.angle_alpha   90.00
_cell.angle_beta   90.00
_cell.angle_gamma   90.00
#
_symmetry.space_group_name_H-M   'P 1'
#
loop_
_entity.id
_entity.type
_entity.pdbx_description
1 polymer ?
#
loop_
_entity_poly.entity_id
_entity_poly.type
_entity_poly.pdbx_seq_one_letter_code
_entity_poly.pdbx_strand_id
1 'polypeptide(L)'
;MNIAKETLEGHQRAIMCTMSVEEIYKDRKKFSKQVFEVASSDLINMGITVVSYTIKDINDDQGYLKSLGMARTAQVKRDARIGEAEARRDSQIKEALAEEERMAARYVNDTEIAKAQRDFELKKAAYDMEVNTKKAESDLAFNLQAAKTRQKIKEEQMQVKVIERAQEIQVQEQEILRKEKELEATIRRPAEAEKYRLEKLAEANRNRVIMEAEAEAEAIRLRGEAEAFAVEAKAKAEAEQMAKKADAFKEYREAAMVDMVLDTLPKIAAEVAAPLTQCNKVVMVSDGKSDIGAARLTGEVLDIIAKVPHVVTKLTGVNITNKILVQ
;
A
#
# COMPACT_ATOMS: atom_id res chain seq x y z
N MET A 1 12.57 -17.93 -162.97
CA MET A 1 12.45 -17.38 -161.59
C MET A 1 13.11 -18.26 -160.53
N ASN A 2 13.23 -19.59 -160.74
CA ASN A 2 13.90 -20.49 -159.79
C ASN A 2 15.41 -20.20 -159.60
N ILE A 3 16.11 -19.79 -160.67
CA ILE A 3 17.56 -19.48 -160.63
C ILE A 3 17.88 -18.34 -159.64
N ALA A 4 17.12 -17.24 -159.66
CA ALA A 4 17.34 -16.12 -158.74
C ALA A 4 17.11 -16.51 -157.26
N LYS A 5 16.19 -17.44 -157.01
CA LYS A 5 15.95 -17.99 -155.68
C LYS A 5 17.12 -18.85 -155.21
N GLU A 6 17.63 -19.72 -156.08
CA GLU A 6 18.79 -20.59 -155.79
C GLU A 6 20.06 -19.77 -155.52
N THR A 7 20.31 -18.69 -156.29
CA THR A 7 21.43 -17.76 -156.05
C THR A 7 21.32 -17.08 -154.69
N LEU A 8 20.13 -16.57 -154.34
CA LEU A 8 19.90 -15.89 -153.06
C LEU A 8 20.04 -16.86 -151.87
N GLU A 9 19.52 -18.09 -151.99
CA GLU A 9 19.70 -19.15 -151.00
C GLU A 9 21.16 -19.57 -150.85
N GLY A 10 21.90 -19.61 -151.97
CA GLY A 10 23.34 -19.87 -151.99
C GLY A 10 24.13 -18.83 -151.18
N HIS A 11 23.89 -17.54 -151.44
CA HIS A 11 24.54 -16.46 -150.68
C HIS A 11 24.10 -16.41 -149.23
N GLN A 12 22.81 -16.62 -148.94
CA GLN A 12 22.31 -16.71 -147.57
C GLN A 12 23.02 -17.83 -146.80
N ARG A 13 23.17 -19.02 -147.40
CA ARG A 13 23.87 -20.15 -146.79
C ARG A 13 25.35 -19.84 -146.58
N ALA A 14 26.01 -19.19 -147.54
CA ALA A 14 27.43 -18.82 -147.42
C ALA A 14 27.67 -17.84 -146.26
N ILE A 15 26.83 -16.80 -146.11
CA ILE A 15 26.94 -15.87 -144.98
C ILE A 15 26.61 -16.56 -143.65
N MET A 16 25.63 -17.47 -143.63
CA MET A 16 25.33 -18.27 -142.42
C MET A 16 26.52 -19.11 -141.95
N CYS A 17 27.37 -19.62 -142.86
CA CYS A 17 28.57 -20.37 -142.47
C CYS A 17 29.66 -19.51 -141.82
N THR A 18 29.64 -18.19 -142.01
CA THR A 18 30.65 -17.27 -141.47
C THR A 18 30.29 -16.70 -140.10
N MET A 19 29.03 -16.83 -139.66
CA MET A 19 28.51 -16.25 -138.42
C MET A 19 28.03 -17.34 -137.44
N SER A 20 28.12 -17.06 -136.14
CA SER A 20 27.56 -17.92 -135.11
C SER A 20 26.04 -17.75 -134.97
N VAL A 21 25.36 -18.77 -134.46
CA VAL A 21 23.89 -18.75 -134.24
C VAL A 21 23.50 -17.62 -133.29
N GLU A 22 24.31 -17.32 -132.26
CA GLU A 22 24.02 -16.22 -131.33
C GLU A 22 24.18 -14.85 -131.97
N GLU A 23 25.13 -14.66 -132.88
CA GLU A 23 25.31 -13.39 -133.59
C GLU A 23 24.16 -13.12 -134.55
N ILE A 24 23.73 -14.13 -135.31
CA ILE A 24 22.57 -14.02 -136.22
C ILE A 24 21.30 -13.71 -135.42
N TYR A 25 21.14 -14.31 -134.24
CA TYR A 25 19.98 -14.07 -133.38
C TYR A 25 19.99 -12.71 -132.68
N LYS A 26 21.15 -12.27 -132.18
CA LYS A 26 21.31 -10.97 -131.49
C LYS A 26 21.26 -9.79 -132.46
N ASP A 27 21.84 -9.92 -133.65
CA ASP A 27 21.91 -8.83 -134.63
C ASP A 27 21.45 -9.27 -136.04
N ARG A 28 20.13 -9.41 -136.17
CA ARG A 28 19.45 -9.75 -137.43
C ARG A 28 19.69 -8.73 -138.54
N LYS A 29 19.93 -7.46 -138.19
CA LYS A 29 20.14 -6.39 -139.18
C LYS A 29 21.48 -6.53 -139.86
N LYS A 30 22.54 -6.86 -139.10
CA LYS A 30 23.88 -7.08 -139.64
C LYS A 30 23.90 -8.22 -140.66
N PHE A 31 23.29 -9.37 -140.32
CA PHE A 31 23.16 -10.50 -141.24
C PHE A 31 22.38 -10.11 -142.52
N SER A 32 21.21 -9.46 -142.36
CA SER A 32 20.37 -9.07 -143.50
C SER A 32 21.10 -8.13 -144.47
N LYS A 33 21.93 -7.22 -143.94
CA LYS A 33 22.72 -6.29 -144.74
C LYS A 33 23.80 -7.01 -145.56
N GLN A 34 24.51 -7.96 -144.95
CA GLN A 34 25.58 -8.71 -145.62
C GLN A 34 25.04 -9.59 -146.75
N VAL A 35 23.92 -10.29 -146.53
CA VAL A 35 23.28 -11.10 -147.58
C VAL A 35 22.78 -10.21 -148.72
N PHE A 36 22.20 -9.05 -148.39
CA PHE A 36 21.74 -8.09 -149.39
C PHE A 36 22.88 -7.57 -150.26
N GLU A 37 24.02 -7.20 -149.68
CA GLU A 37 25.16 -6.63 -150.40
C GLU A 37 25.77 -7.64 -151.40
N VAL A 38 26.00 -8.88 -150.95
CA VAL A 38 26.58 -9.93 -151.80
C VAL A 38 25.61 -10.37 -152.89
N ALA A 39 24.34 -10.61 -152.54
CA ALA A 39 23.34 -11.08 -153.51
C ALA A 39 22.94 -10.00 -154.53
N SER A 40 22.93 -8.72 -154.13
CA SER A 40 22.61 -7.62 -155.06
C SER A 40 23.62 -7.56 -156.21
N SER A 41 24.91 -7.76 -155.94
CA SER A 41 25.94 -7.72 -156.99
C SER A 41 25.74 -8.80 -158.05
N ASP A 42 25.30 -10.01 -157.67
CA ASP A 42 25.14 -11.13 -158.60
C ASP A 42 23.78 -11.09 -159.32
N LEU A 43 22.72 -10.70 -158.62
CA LEU A 43 21.38 -10.56 -159.21
C LEU A 43 21.30 -9.44 -160.25
N ILE A 44 22.08 -8.36 -160.08
CA ILE A 44 22.20 -7.28 -161.08
C ILE A 44 22.76 -7.82 -162.41
N ASN A 45 23.75 -8.72 -162.38
CA ASN A 45 24.31 -9.32 -163.59
C ASN A 45 23.30 -10.19 -164.35
N MET A 46 22.26 -10.67 -163.66
CA MET A 46 21.12 -11.40 -164.24
C MET A 46 19.94 -10.48 -164.62
N GLY A 47 20.07 -9.16 -164.45
CA GLY A 47 19.03 -8.17 -164.75
C GLY A 47 17.91 -8.06 -163.69
N ILE A 48 18.15 -8.53 -162.46
CA ILE A 48 17.17 -8.52 -161.37
C ILE A 48 17.68 -7.63 -160.23
N THR A 49 16.85 -6.69 -159.77
CA THR A 49 17.18 -5.81 -158.63
C THR A 49 16.45 -6.24 -157.37
N VAL A 50 17.19 -6.43 -156.28
CA VAL A 50 16.61 -6.68 -154.95
C VAL A 50 16.23 -5.34 -154.30
N VAL A 51 14.97 -5.16 -153.94
CA VAL A 51 14.49 -3.91 -153.29
C VAL A 51 14.73 -3.94 -151.78
N SER A 52 14.50 -5.09 -151.14
CA SER A 52 14.76 -5.28 -149.71
C SER A 52 14.95 -6.74 -149.37
N TYR A 53 15.73 -7.00 -148.33
CA TYR A 53 15.91 -8.33 -147.74
C TYR A 53 15.66 -8.24 -146.24
N THR A 54 14.67 -8.96 -145.74
CA THR A 54 14.33 -9.02 -144.32
C THR A 54 14.15 -10.47 -143.89
N ILE A 55 14.69 -10.80 -142.72
CA ILE A 55 14.50 -12.13 -142.12
C ILE A 55 13.09 -12.18 -141.53
N LYS A 56 12.31 -13.18 -141.94
CA LYS A 56 10.97 -13.40 -141.39
C LYS A 56 11.04 -14.08 -140.03
N ASP A 57 11.65 -15.25 -139.96
CA ASP A 57 11.79 -16.00 -138.72
C ASP A 57 13.08 -16.83 -138.72
N ILE A 58 13.60 -17.10 -137.52
CA ILE A 58 14.77 -17.97 -137.29
C ILE A 58 14.30 -19.03 -136.32
N ASN A 59 14.17 -20.26 -136.82
CA ASN A 59 13.82 -21.39 -136.00
C ASN A 59 14.98 -22.38 -135.92
N ASP A 60 15.06 -23.07 -134.79
CA ASP A 60 16.03 -24.13 -134.54
C ASP A 60 15.31 -25.39 -134.09
N ASP A 61 15.52 -26.48 -134.82
CA ASP A 61 14.88 -27.77 -134.57
C ASP A 61 15.42 -28.46 -133.31
N GLN A 62 16.65 -28.15 -132.89
CA GLN A 62 17.30 -28.74 -131.71
C GLN A 62 17.03 -27.95 -130.42
N GLY A 63 16.34 -26.81 -130.49
CA GLY A 63 15.89 -26.02 -129.33
C GLY A 63 16.99 -25.27 -128.56
N TYR A 64 18.17 -25.10 -129.13
CA TYR A 64 19.31 -24.38 -128.55
C TYR A 64 18.96 -22.93 -128.17
N LEU A 65 18.27 -22.20 -129.07
CA LEU A 65 17.86 -20.80 -128.85
C LEU A 65 16.91 -20.65 -127.64
N LYS A 66 16.01 -21.63 -127.47
CA LYS A 66 15.08 -21.66 -126.33
C LYS A 66 15.83 -21.85 -125.01
N SER A 67 16.83 -22.75 -125.00
CA SER A 67 17.68 -23.01 -123.83
C SER A 67 18.53 -21.79 -123.44
N LEU A 68 19.06 -21.04 -124.41
CA LEU A 68 19.82 -19.82 -124.17
C LEU A 68 18.96 -18.74 -123.48
N GLY A 69 17.70 -18.58 -123.91
CA GLY A 69 16.74 -17.68 -123.28
C GLY A 69 16.43 -18.07 -121.83
N MET A 70 16.24 -19.37 -121.56
CA MET A 70 15.96 -19.87 -120.20
C MET A 70 17.08 -19.54 -119.20
N ALA A 71 18.35 -19.73 -119.59
CA ALA A 71 19.49 -19.40 -118.74
C ALA A 71 19.53 -17.91 -118.38
N ARG A 72 19.32 -17.03 -119.37
CA ARG A 72 19.32 -15.58 -119.13
C ARG A 72 18.13 -15.14 -118.27
N THR A 73 16.94 -15.69 -118.49
CA THR A 73 15.77 -15.41 -117.65
C THR A 73 15.97 -15.89 -116.21
N ALA A 74 16.58 -17.05 -116.01
CA ALA A 74 16.89 -17.56 -114.67
C ALA A 74 17.91 -16.68 -113.94
N GLN A 75 18.93 -16.17 -114.65
CA GLN A 75 19.90 -15.22 -114.10
C GLN A 75 19.20 -13.92 -113.65
N VAL A 76 18.41 -13.29 -114.52
CA VAL A 76 17.69 -12.05 -114.19
C VAL A 76 16.73 -12.25 -113.02
N LYS A 77 16.00 -13.38 -112.97
CA LYS A 77 15.12 -13.72 -111.83
C LYS A 77 15.89 -13.99 -110.54
N ARG A 78 17.13 -14.49 -110.62
CA ARG A 78 17.98 -14.68 -109.45
C ARG A 78 18.45 -13.32 -108.94
N ASP A 79 18.98 -12.48 -109.82
CA ASP A 79 19.51 -11.16 -109.45
C ASP A 79 18.40 -10.26 -108.90
N ALA A 80 17.19 -10.29 -109.48
CA ALA A 80 16.03 -9.59 -108.94
C ALA A 80 15.65 -10.07 -107.53
N ARG A 81 15.66 -11.38 -107.28
CA ARG A 81 15.38 -11.94 -105.94
C ARG A 81 16.45 -11.59 -104.92
N ILE A 82 17.72 -11.54 -105.32
CA ILE A 82 18.82 -11.11 -104.45
C ILE A 82 18.63 -9.65 -104.08
N GLY A 83 18.37 -8.78 -105.07
CA GLY A 83 18.11 -7.36 -104.82
C GLY A 83 16.90 -7.10 -103.92
N GLU A 84 15.80 -7.85 -104.11
CA GLU A 84 14.63 -7.77 -103.23
C GLU A 84 14.97 -8.21 -101.79
N ALA A 85 15.72 -9.30 -101.62
CA ALA A 85 16.12 -9.80 -100.32
C ALA A 85 17.08 -8.84 -99.60
N GLU A 86 18.02 -8.22 -100.31
CA GLU A 86 18.94 -7.21 -99.77
C GLU A 86 18.18 -5.94 -99.37
N ALA A 87 17.32 -5.41 -100.23
CA ALA A 87 16.49 -4.25 -99.91
C ALA A 87 15.58 -4.50 -98.70
N ARG A 88 15.01 -5.71 -98.60
CA ARG A 88 14.20 -6.11 -97.44
C ARG A 88 15.04 -6.24 -96.17
N ARG A 89 16.23 -6.82 -96.24
CA ARG A 89 17.16 -6.92 -95.10
C ARG A 89 17.53 -5.53 -94.60
N ASP A 90 17.93 -4.63 -95.50
CA ASP A 90 18.34 -3.28 -95.13
C ASP A 90 17.19 -2.47 -94.53
N SER A 91 15.98 -2.63 -95.07
CA SER A 91 14.77 -2.03 -94.49
C SER A 91 14.51 -2.54 -93.08
N GLN A 92 14.60 -3.86 -92.86
CA GLN A 92 14.39 -4.46 -91.54
C GLN A 92 15.46 -4.05 -90.52
N ILE A 93 16.73 -3.93 -90.94
CA ILE A 93 17.80 -3.45 -90.05
C ILE A 93 17.53 -2.01 -89.63
N LYS A 94 17.17 -1.14 -90.58
CA LYS A 94 16.83 0.27 -90.27
C LYS A 94 15.60 0.38 -89.37
N GLU A 95 14.58 -0.44 -89.61
CA GLU A 95 13.38 -0.50 -88.78
C GLU A 95 13.72 -0.97 -87.36
N ALA A 96 14.53 -2.02 -87.20
CA ALA A 96 14.97 -2.51 -85.91
C ALA A 96 15.80 -1.49 -85.13
N LEU A 97 16.71 -0.77 -85.81
CA LEU A 97 17.51 0.30 -85.20
C LEU A 97 16.64 1.49 -84.75
N ALA A 98 15.71 1.92 -85.61
CA ALA A 98 14.78 3.00 -85.26
C ALA A 98 13.88 2.60 -84.08
N GLU A 99 13.46 1.34 -84.02
CA GLU A 99 12.68 0.81 -82.91
C GLU A 99 13.51 0.72 -81.62
N GLU A 100 14.77 0.26 -81.69
CA GLU A 100 15.69 0.23 -80.56
C GLU A 100 15.91 1.63 -79.98
N GLU A 101 16.18 2.64 -80.83
CA GLU A 101 16.33 4.03 -80.40
C GLU A 101 15.05 4.58 -79.76
N ARG A 102 13.89 4.29 -80.36
CA ARG A 102 12.58 4.69 -79.81
C ARG A 102 12.34 4.09 -78.44
N MET A 103 12.62 2.80 -78.29
CA MET A 103 12.44 2.08 -77.03
C MET A 103 13.45 2.55 -75.97
N ALA A 104 14.71 2.79 -76.34
CA ALA A 104 15.71 3.36 -75.44
C ALA A 104 15.28 4.74 -74.92
N ALA A 105 14.81 5.64 -75.80
CA ALA A 105 14.28 6.94 -75.40
C ALA A 105 13.05 6.81 -74.48
N ARG A 106 12.15 5.87 -74.78
CA ARG A 106 10.98 5.58 -73.93
C ARG A 106 11.40 5.09 -72.54
N TYR A 107 12.34 4.14 -72.45
CA TYR A 107 12.83 3.64 -71.18
C TYR A 107 13.50 4.73 -70.36
N VAL A 108 14.32 5.60 -70.97
CA VAL A 108 14.90 6.75 -70.28
C VAL A 108 13.80 7.64 -69.68
N ASN A 109 12.79 8.02 -70.49
CA ASN A 109 11.66 8.80 -70.00
C ASN A 109 10.91 8.10 -68.86
N ASP A 110 10.60 6.81 -69.00
CA ASP A 110 9.90 6.02 -67.99
C ASP A 110 10.72 5.92 -66.69
N THR A 111 12.05 5.76 -66.79
CA THR A 111 12.93 5.75 -65.60
C THR A 111 12.97 7.11 -64.90
N GLU A 112 12.97 8.22 -65.65
CA GLU A 112 12.96 9.55 -65.06
C GLU A 112 11.60 9.87 -64.41
N ILE A 113 10.48 9.44 -65.02
CA ILE A 113 9.15 9.53 -64.41
C ILE A 113 9.09 8.72 -63.11
N ALA A 114 9.58 7.47 -63.13
CA ALA A 114 9.60 6.62 -61.94
C ALA A 114 10.48 7.20 -60.83
N LYS A 115 11.65 7.78 -61.16
CA LYS A 115 12.50 8.49 -60.20
C LYS A 115 11.78 9.70 -59.61
N ALA A 116 11.17 10.54 -60.45
CA ALA A 116 10.44 11.72 -60.00
C ALA A 116 9.27 11.34 -59.09
N GLN A 117 8.53 10.28 -59.41
CA GLN A 117 7.45 9.77 -58.59
C GLN A 117 7.95 9.24 -57.24
N ARG A 118 9.02 8.43 -57.23
CA ARG A 118 9.65 7.96 -55.99
C ARG A 118 10.10 9.13 -55.12
N ASP A 119 10.77 10.11 -55.70
CA ASP A 119 11.29 11.26 -54.96
C ASP A 119 10.16 12.15 -54.42
N PHE A 120 9.06 12.29 -55.18
CA PHE A 120 7.85 12.94 -54.71
C PHE A 120 7.22 12.20 -53.53
N GLU A 121 7.07 10.87 -53.62
CA GLU A 121 6.52 10.04 -52.56
C GLU A 121 7.38 10.08 -51.29
N LEU A 122 8.71 10.03 -51.42
CA LEU A 122 9.63 10.18 -50.30
C LEU A 122 9.50 11.54 -49.62
N LYS A 123 9.43 12.64 -50.39
CA LYS A 123 9.24 13.98 -49.84
C LYS A 123 7.88 14.11 -49.15
N LYS A 124 6.82 13.58 -49.76
CA LYS A 124 5.48 13.55 -49.17
C LYS A 124 5.49 12.81 -47.83
N ALA A 125 6.07 11.61 -47.79
CA ALA A 125 6.18 10.82 -46.56
C ALA A 125 7.01 11.53 -45.47
N ALA A 126 8.09 12.23 -45.85
CA ALA A 126 8.89 13.03 -44.92
C ALA A 126 8.08 14.19 -44.31
N TYR A 127 7.34 14.93 -45.13
CA TYR A 127 6.46 16.01 -44.65
C TYR A 127 5.30 15.49 -43.80
N ASP A 128 4.67 14.39 -44.21
CA ASP A 128 3.60 13.76 -43.43
C ASP A 128 4.13 13.30 -42.06
N MET A 129 5.34 12.73 -42.01
CA MET A 129 6.01 12.39 -40.76
C MET A 129 6.24 13.64 -39.91
N GLU A 130 6.79 14.72 -40.47
CA GLU A 130 7.05 15.97 -39.75
C GLU A 130 5.76 16.59 -39.19
N VAL A 131 4.72 16.69 -40.03
CA VAL A 131 3.39 17.19 -39.64
C VAL A 131 2.79 16.33 -38.52
N ASN A 132 2.83 15.01 -38.66
CA ASN A 132 2.30 14.11 -37.63
C ASN A 132 3.09 14.19 -36.33
N THR A 133 4.41 14.33 -36.40
CA THR A 133 5.27 14.49 -35.22
C THR A 133 4.94 15.80 -34.51
N LYS A 134 4.82 16.91 -35.25
CA LYS A 134 4.43 18.21 -34.69
C LYS A 134 3.03 18.22 -34.12
N LYS A 135 2.09 17.52 -34.78
CA LYS A 135 0.71 17.36 -34.29
C LYS A 135 0.69 16.54 -33.00
N ALA A 136 1.40 15.43 -32.93
CA ALA A 136 1.53 14.62 -31.73
C ALA A 136 2.19 15.40 -30.58
N GLU A 137 3.26 16.18 -30.86
CA GLU A 137 3.87 17.09 -29.88
C GLU A 137 2.87 18.13 -29.36
N SER A 138 2.08 18.74 -30.27
CA SER A 138 1.03 19.70 -29.93
C SER A 138 -0.06 19.07 -29.05
N ASP A 139 -0.53 17.86 -29.40
CA ASP A 139 -1.55 17.14 -28.64
C ASP A 139 -1.03 16.73 -27.25
N LEU A 140 0.22 16.26 -27.17
CA LEU A 140 0.88 15.96 -25.89
C LEU A 140 1.06 17.21 -25.03
N ALA A 141 1.49 18.33 -25.63
CA ALA A 141 1.62 19.61 -24.93
C ALA A 141 0.26 20.11 -24.41
N PHE A 142 -0.79 20.00 -25.22
CA PHE A 142 -2.16 20.34 -24.82
C PHE A 142 -2.63 19.47 -23.65
N ASN A 143 -2.45 18.15 -23.73
CA ASN A 143 -2.82 17.22 -22.67
C ASN A 143 -2.02 17.45 -21.38
N LEU A 144 -0.72 17.71 -21.49
CA LEU A 144 0.15 18.05 -20.36
C LEU A 144 -0.31 19.35 -19.70
N GLN A 145 -0.63 20.38 -20.49
CA GLN A 145 -1.11 21.65 -19.98
C GLN A 145 -2.48 21.48 -19.30
N ALA A 146 -3.40 20.72 -19.90
CA ALA A 146 -4.68 20.39 -19.30
C ALA A 146 -4.51 19.63 -17.96
N ALA A 147 -3.57 18.69 -17.89
CA ALA A 147 -3.25 17.96 -16.67
C ALA A 147 -2.64 18.88 -15.59
N LYS A 148 -1.69 19.76 -15.94
CA LYS A 148 -1.14 20.77 -15.02
C LYS A 148 -2.22 21.70 -14.49
N THR A 149 -3.10 22.20 -15.35
CA THR A 149 -4.21 23.06 -14.94
C THR A 149 -5.19 22.31 -14.03
N ARG A 150 -5.53 21.05 -14.34
CA ARG A 150 -6.35 20.21 -13.44
C ARG A 150 -5.68 19.98 -12.09
N GLN A 151 -4.36 19.76 -12.05
CA GLN A 151 -3.62 19.62 -10.81
C GLN A 151 -3.70 20.90 -9.98
N LYS A 152 -3.46 22.07 -10.59
CA LYS A 152 -3.60 23.38 -9.92
C LYS A 152 -5.02 23.61 -9.37
N ILE A 153 -6.05 23.33 -10.17
CA ILE A 153 -7.45 23.42 -9.72
C ILE A 153 -7.68 22.48 -8.52
N LYS A 154 -7.15 21.26 -8.55
CA LYS A 154 -7.30 20.31 -7.45
C LYS A 154 -6.55 20.75 -6.19
N GLU A 155 -5.37 21.35 -6.33
CA GLU A 155 -4.61 21.95 -5.24
C GLU A 155 -5.38 23.12 -4.61
N GLU A 156 -5.92 24.03 -5.43
CA GLU A 156 -6.77 25.13 -4.95
C GLU A 156 -8.04 24.61 -4.27
N GLN A 157 -8.72 23.61 -4.86
CA GLN A 157 -9.88 22.95 -4.25
C GLN A 157 -9.53 22.29 -2.91
N MET A 158 -8.35 21.68 -2.80
CA MET A 158 -7.89 21.10 -1.53
C MET A 158 -7.63 22.21 -0.50
N GLN A 159 -7.04 23.34 -0.89
CA GLN A 159 -6.86 24.48 0.02
C GLN A 159 -8.21 25.03 0.52
N VAL A 160 -9.19 25.19 -0.38
CA VAL A 160 -10.56 25.57 0.01
C VAL A 160 -11.12 24.56 1.01
N LYS A 161 -10.97 23.25 0.75
CA LYS A 161 -11.45 22.21 1.66
C LYS A 161 -10.75 22.21 3.01
N VAL A 162 -9.45 22.52 3.06
CA VAL A 162 -8.69 22.68 4.32
C VAL A 162 -9.21 23.88 5.10
N ILE A 163 -9.48 25.00 4.43
CA ILE A 163 -10.06 26.19 5.05
C ILE A 163 -11.47 25.90 5.58
N GLU A 164 -12.34 25.26 4.78
CA GLU A 164 -13.67 24.82 5.22
C GLU A 164 -13.58 23.90 6.44
N ARG A 165 -12.68 22.92 6.42
CA ARG A 165 -12.46 21.99 7.54
C ARG A 165 -11.93 22.71 8.78
N ALA A 166 -11.00 23.65 8.62
CA ALA A 166 -10.48 24.44 9.72
C ALA A 166 -11.59 25.33 10.32
N GLN A 167 -12.44 25.91 9.48
CA GLN A 167 -13.61 26.68 9.90
C GLN A 167 -14.63 25.78 10.63
N GLU A 168 -14.89 24.57 10.13
CA GLU A 168 -15.73 23.57 10.82
C GLU A 168 -15.17 23.23 12.21
N ILE A 169 -13.87 22.96 12.31
CA ILE A 169 -13.21 22.68 13.60
C ILE A 169 -13.35 23.88 14.53
N GLN A 170 -13.14 25.10 14.03
CA GLN A 170 -13.29 26.31 14.82
C GLN A 170 -14.72 26.49 15.34
N VAL A 171 -15.73 26.25 14.51
CA VAL A 171 -17.14 26.27 14.93
C VAL A 171 -17.41 25.18 15.97
N GLN A 172 -16.91 23.97 15.77
CA GLN A 172 -17.04 22.87 16.74
C GLN A 172 -16.35 23.18 18.07
N GLU A 173 -15.16 23.78 18.06
CA GLU A 173 -14.48 24.23 19.28
C GLU A 173 -15.30 25.29 20.02
N GLN A 174 -15.89 26.24 19.29
CA GLN A 174 -16.81 27.22 19.89
C GLN A 174 -18.07 26.57 20.47
N GLU A 175 -18.64 25.57 19.80
CA GLU A 175 -19.78 24.80 20.31
C GLU A 175 -19.40 23.99 21.56
N ILE A 176 -18.23 23.34 21.57
CA ILE A 176 -17.70 22.62 22.74
C ILE A 176 -17.52 23.59 23.90
N LEU A 177 -16.90 24.75 23.68
CA LEU A 177 -16.74 25.78 24.71
C LEU A 177 -18.08 26.28 25.26
N ARG A 178 -19.07 26.50 24.38
CA ARG A 178 -20.42 26.89 24.81
C ARG A 178 -21.06 25.79 25.67
N LYS A 179 -20.93 24.53 25.24
CA LYS A 179 -21.47 23.36 25.92
C LYS A 179 -20.76 23.09 27.24
N GLU A 180 -19.45 23.29 27.31
CA GLU A 180 -18.66 23.19 28.54
C GLU A 180 -19.11 24.25 29.55
N LYS A 181 -19.28 25.51 29.13
CA LYS A 181 -19.85 26.57 29.97
C LYS A 181 -21.27 26.26 30.44
N GLU A 182 -22.10 25.67 29.58
CA GLU A 182 -23.45 25.24 29.92
C GLU A 182 -23.45 24.09 30.95
N LEU A 183 -22.60 23.09 30.77
CA LEU A 183 -22.42 21.98 31.71
C LEU A 183 -21.80 22.45 33.04
N GLU A 184 -20.88 23.40 32.99
CA GLU A 184 -20.30 24.03 34.17
C GLU A 184 -21.40 24.75 34.95
N ALA A 185 -22.23 25.55 34.29
CA ALA A 185 -23.34 26.25 34.91
C ALA A 185 -24.44 25.32 35.45
N THR A 186 -24.77 24.25 34.72
CA THR A 186 -25.95 23.41 34.99
C THR A 186 -25.65 22.20 35.88
N ILE A 187 -24.47 21.60 35.74
CA ILE A 187 -24.10 20.37 36.46
C ILE A 187 -23.05 20.68 37.52
N ARG A 188 -21.90 21.27 37.14
CA ARG A 188 -20.80 21.46 38.10
C ARG A 188 -21.16 22.44 39.21
N ARG A 189 -21.73 23.61 38.90
CA ARG A 189 -22.08 24.60 39.92
C ARG A 189 -23.13 24.10 40.92
N PRO A 190 -24.24 23.45 40.52
CA PRO A 190 -25.16 22.85 41.48
C PRO A 190 -24.55 21.67 42.23
N ALA A 191 -23.73 20.84 41.58
CA ALA A 191 -23.05 19.73 42.25
C ALA A 191 -22.02 20.23 43.28
N GLU A 192 -21.28 21.30 43.00
CA GLU A 192 -20.36 21.94 43.92
C GLU A 192 -21.12 22.64 45.07
N ALA A 193 -22.24 23.30 44.78
CA ALA A 193 -23.11 23.86 45.80
C ALA A 193 -23.69 22.77 46.72
N GLU A 194 -24.12 21.63 46.17
CA GLU A 194 -24.64 20.51 46.94
C GLU A 194 -23.53 19.81 47.74
N LYS A 195 -22.34 19.62 47.16
CA LYS A 195 -21.16 19.12 47.87
C LYS A 195 -20.81 20.03 49.05
N TYR A 196 -20.76 21.35 48.84
CA TYR A 196 -20.48 22.31 49.90
C TYR A 196 -21.57 22.29 50.99
N ARG A 197 -22.85 22.19 50.60
CA ARG A 197 -23.97 22.03 51.54
C ARG A 197 -23.83 20.76 52.37
N LEU A 198 -23.48 19.64 51.73
CA LEU A 198 -23.32 18.35 52.39
C LEU A 198 -22.09 18.33 53.31
N GLU A 199 -20.97 18.91 52.89
CA GLU A 199 -19.77 19.09 53.72
C GLU A 199 -20.07 19.94 54.95
N LYS A 200 -20.79 21.06 54.78
CA LYS A 200 -21.21 21.91 55.90
C LYS A 200 -22.20 21.22 56.83
N LEU A 201 -23.12 20.42 56.30
CA LEU A 201 -24.04 19.62 57.12
C LEU A 201 -23.31 18.50 57.86
N ALA A 202 -22.31 17.87 57.23
CA ALA A 202 -21.46 16.87 57.87
C ALA A 202 -20.55 17.48 58.95
N GLU A 203 -19.99 18.67 58.72
CA GLU A 203 -19.23 19.45 59.69
C GLU A 203 -20.12 19.86 60.86
N ALA A 204 -21.33 20.36 60.59
CA ALA A 204 -22.31 20.68 61.64
C ALA A 204 -22.71 19.45 62.45
N ASN A 205 -22.92 18.29 61.82
CA ASN A 205 -23.19 17.04 62.53
C ASN A 205 -22.00 16.56 63.36
N ARG A 206 -20.77 16.64 62.84
CA ARG A 206 -19.55 16.33 63.61
C ARG A 206 -19.44 17.24 64.82
N ASN A 207 -19.62 18.54 64.64
CA ASN A 207 -19.56 19.51 65.74
C ASN A 207 -20.69 19.27 66.76
N ARG A 208 -21.90 18.90 66.32
CA ARG A 208 -22.99 18.53 67.23
C ARG A 208 -22.63 17.30 68.06
N VAL A 209 -22.11 16.24 67.43
CA VAL A 209 -21.70 15.01 68.14
C VAL A 209 -20.55 15.28 69.11
N ILE A 210 -19.58 16.13 68.73
CA ILE A 210 -18.49 16.54 69.62
C ILE A 210 -19.04 17.34 70.80
N MET A 211 -19.91 18.34 70.57
CA MET A 211 -20.54 19.12 71.64
C MET A 211 -21.44 18.27 72.54
N GLU A 212 -22.18 17.30 72.00
CA GLU A 212 -22.96 16.34 72.79
C GLU A 212 -22.05 15.46 73.65
N ALA A 213 -20.95 14.94 73.08
CA ALA A 213 -19.97 14.14 73.82
C ALA A 213 -19.23 14.97 74.89
N GLU A 214 -18.90 16.23 74.61
CA GLU A 214 -18.33 17.16 75.59
C GLU A 214 -19.33 17.51 76.69
N ALA A 215 -20.60 17.75 76.35
CA ALA A 215 -21.66 18.01 77.32
C ALA A 215 -21.94 16.78 78.20
N GLU A 216 -21.91 15.56 77.62
CA GLU A 216 -21.99 14.33 78.40
C GLU A 216 -20.76 14.14 79.30
N ALA A 217 -19.55 14.41 78.81
CA ALA A 217 -18.34 14.35 79.61
C ALA A 217 -18.35 15.38 80.75
N GLU A 218 -18.79 16.61 80.50
CA GLU A 218 -18.97 17.67 81.51
C GLU A 218 -20.06 17.27 82.52
N ALA A 219 -21.17 16.68 82.07
CA ALA A 219 -22.23 16.19 82.95
C ALA A 219 -21.77 15.02 83.83
N ILE A 220 -20.94 14.11 83.31
CA ILE A 220 -20.31 13.04 84.09
C ILE A 220 -19.31 13.62 85.08
N ARG A 221 -18.49 14.60 84.68
CA ARG A 221 -17.55 15.28 85.59
C ARG A 221 -18.28 15.99 86.71
N LEU A 222 -19.34 16.73 86.41
CA LEU A 222 -20.17 17.43 87.40
C LEU A 222 -20.91 16.46 88.33
N ARG A 223 -21.42 15.33 87.82
CA ARG A 223 -21.99 14.26 88.66
C ARG A 223 -20.91 13.62 89.54
N GLY A 224 -19.72 13.36 89.01
CA GLY A 224 -18.60 12.82 89.76
C GLY A 224 -18.11 13.78 90.84
N GLU A 225 -18.04 15.08 90.55
CA GLU A 225 -17.74 16.14 91.53
C GLU A 225 -18.85 16.25 92.59
N ALA A 226 -20.13 16.16 92.20
CA ALA A 226 -21.25 16.16 93.13
C ALA A 226 -21.29 14.91 94.02
N GLU A 227 -20.97 13.74 93.47
CA GLU A 227 -20.82 12.48 94.22
C GLU A 227 -19.60 12.55 95.15
N ALA A 228 -18.47 13.06 94.69
CA ALA A 228 -17.29 13.27 95.50
C ALA A 228 -17.57 14.24 96.67
N PHE A 229 -18.26 15.35 96.39
CA PHE A 229 -18.68 16.30 97.42
C PHE A 229 -19.70 15.69 98.39
N ALA A 230 -20.62 14.86 97.90
CA ALA A 230 -21.58 14.15 98.75
C ALA A 230 -20.89 13.09 99.64
N VAL A 231 -19.88 12.39 99.13
CA VAL A 231 -19.05 11.45 99.90
C VAL A 231 -18.18 12.20 100.90
N GLU A 232 -17.57 13.32 100.52
CA GLU A 232 -16.75 14.13 101.41
C GLU A 232 -17.60 14.80 102.51
N ALA A 233 -18.81 15.27 102.19
CA ALA A 233 -19.76 15.78 103.16
C ALA A 233 -20.27 14.68 104.11
N LYS A 234 -20.54 13.47 103.60
CA LYS A 234 -20.86 12.30 104.44
C LYS A 234 -19.68 11.90 105.33
N ALA A 235 -18.47 11.84 104.78
CA ALA A 235 -17.25 11.50 105.52
C ALA A 235 -16.93 12.56 106.59
N LYS A 236 -17.16 13.85 106.29
CA LYS A 236 -17.00 14.94 107.26
C LYS A 236 -18.09 14.92 108.32
N ALA A 237 -19.33 14.61 107.96
CA ALA A 237 -20.41 14.41 108.93
C ALA A 237 -20.16 13.18 109.81
N GLU A 238 -19.62 12.09 109.26
CA GLU A 238 -19.17 10.90 110.01
C GLU A 238 -17.96 11.22 110.90
N ALA A 239 -17.02 12.03 110.42
CA ALA A 239 -15.86 12.50 111.19
C ALA A 239 -16.28 13.44 112.32
N GLU A 240 -17.24 14.34 112.10
CA GLU A 240 -17.82 15.19 113.14
C GLU A 240 -18.69 14.40 114.12
N GLN A 241 -19.43 13.39 113.65
CA GLN A 241 -20.13 12.42 114.51
C GLN A 241 -19.14 11.62 115.36
N MET A 242 -18.03 11.14 114.77
CA MET A 242 -16.96 10.47 115.50
C MET A 242 -16.25 11.41 116.47
N ALA A 243 -16.01 12.67 116.10
CA ALA A 243 -15.39 13.66 116.97
C ALA A 243 -16.32 14.04 118.13
N LYS A 244 -17.62 14.23 117.89
CA LYS A 244 -18.61 14.46 118.95
C LYS A 244 -18.80 13.23 119.83
N LYS A 245 -18.77 12.02 119.26
CA LYS A 245 -18.69 10.78 120.05
C LYS A 245 -17.41 10.76 120.88
N ALA A 246 -16.25 11.10 120.31
CA ALA A 246 -14.97 11.12 121.00
C ALA A 246 -14.89 12.19 122.11
N ASP A 247 -15.53 13.35 121.94
CA ASP A 247 -15.63 14.38 122.96
C ASP A 247 -16.64 14.01 124.06
N ALA A 248 -17.74 13.33 123.71
CA ALA A 248 -18.62 12.70 124.70
C ALA A 248 -17.90 11.59 125.50
N PHE A 249 -17.00 10.84 124.88
CA PHE A 249 -16.15 9.86 125.57
C PHE A 249 -15.05 10.51 126.43
N LYS A 250 -14.63 11.76 126.17
CA LYS A 250 -13.60 12.48 126.94
C LYS A 250 -14.12 13.16 128.21
N GLU A 251 -15.42 13.48 128.29
CA GLU A 251 -16.05 14.01 129.51
C GLU A 251 -16.58 12.91 130.45
N TYR A 252 -16.84 11.70 129.95
CA TYR A 252 -17.11 10.51 130.79
C TYR A 252 -15.82 9.84 131.29
N ARG A 253 -14.95 10.64 131.92
CA ARG A 253 -13.55 10.27 132.21
C ARG A 253 -13.35 9.25 133.33
N GLU A 254 -14.40 8.74 133.98
CA GLU A 254 -14.25 7.75 135.08
C GLU A 254 -15.22 6.54 135.03
N ALA A 255 -16.09 6.39 134.02
CA ALA A 255 -17.06 5.28 133.96
C ALA A 255 -16.96 4.38 132.71
N ALA A 256 -16.35 4.84 131.61
CA ALA A 256 -16.37 4.11 130.33
C ALA A 256 -15.30 2.99 130.20
N MET A 257 -14.30 2.96 131.08
CA MET A 257 -13.35 1.83 131.15
C MET A 257 -13.97 0.58 131.78
N VAL A 258 -15.06 0.71 132.55
CA VAL A 258 -15.73 -0.43 133.19
C VAL A 258 -16.81 -1.03 132.27
N ASP A 259 -17.46 -0.21 131.45
CA ASP A 259 -18.51 -0.66 130.51
C ASP A 259 -17.92 -1.33 129.25
N MET A 260 -16.79 -0.81 128.73
CA MET A 260 -16.10 -1.45 127.58
C MET A 260 -15.44 -2.78 127.98
N VAL A 261 -15.12 -2.99 129.26
CA VAL A 261 -14.64 -4.27 129.80
C VAL A 261 -15.81 -5.22 130.07
N LEU A 262 -16.96 -4.74 130.56
CA LEU A 262 -18.17 -5.58 130.73
C LEU A 262 -18.80 -6.05 129.40
N ASP A 263 -18.67 -5.30 128.30
CA ASP A 263 -19.16 -5.70 126.96
C ASP A 263 -18.17 -6.56 126.15
N THR A 264 -16.88 -6.54 126.51
CA THR A 264 -15.84 -7.37 125.85
C THR A 264 -15.56 -8.66 126.60
N LEU A 265 -15.90 -8.76 127.90
CA LEU A 265 -15.82 -10.00 128.69
C LEU A 265 -16.66 -11.17 128.10
N PRO A 266 -17.88 -10.97 127.55
CA PRO A 266 -18.62 -12.05 126.89
C PRO A 266 -17.97 -12.50 125.57
N LYS A 267 -17.28 -11.59 124.85
CA LYS A 267 -16.67 -11.89 123.54
C LYS A 267 -15.35 -12.64 123.67
N ILE A 268 -14.56 -12.37 124.71
CA ILE A 268 -13.37 -13.17 125.03
C ILE A 268 -13.78 -14.53 125.62
N ALA A 269 -14.84 -14.59 126.44
CA ALA A 269 -15.39 -15.87 126.91
C ALA A 269 -15.95 -16.75 125.76
N ALA A 270 -16.55 -16.16 124.73
CA ALA A 270 -17.08 -16.88 123.56
C ALA A 270 -15.99 -17.42 122.61
N GLU A 271 -14.90 -16.67 122.38
CA GLU A 271 -13.78 -17.10 121.53
C GLU A 271 -12.87 -18.14 122.23
N VAL A 272 -12.71 -18.06 123.56
CA VAL A 272 -11.97 -19.08 124.33
C VAL A 272 -12.80 -20.35 124.56
N ALA A 273 -14.13 -20.28 124.52
CA ALA A 273 -15.02 -21.45 124.61
C ALA A 273 -15.30 -22.13 123.25
N ALA A 274 -14.96 -21.50 122.12
CA ALA A 274 -15.17 -22.05 120.78
C ALA A 274 -14.53 -23.44 120.55
N PRO A 275 -13.35 -23.80 121.11
CA PRO A 275 -12.78 -25.13 120.90
C PRO A 275 -13.44 -26.24 121.74
N LEU A 276 -14.25 -25.92 122.75
CA LEU A 276 -14.82 -26.91 123.67
C LEU A 276 -16.27 -27.32 123.34
N THR A 277 -17.08 -26.47 122.69
CA THR A 277 -18.51 -26.78 122.41
C THR A 277 -18.72 -27.59 121.12
N GLN A 278 -17.76 -27.57 120.17
CA GLN A 278 -17.86 -28.32 118.91
C GLN A 278 -17.14 -29.68 118.95
N CYS A 279 -16.63 -30.07 120.12
CA CYS A 279 -16.07 -31.39 120.37
C CYS A 279 -17.10 -32.29 121.08
N ASN A 280 -18.04 -32.88 120.32
CA ASN A 280 -18.96 -33.90 120.86
C ASN A 280 -18.27 -35.24 121.23
N LYS A 281 -16.95 -35.35 121.01
CA LYS A 281 -16.20 -36.58 121.34
C LYS A 281 -14.70 -36.32 121.47
N VAL A 282 -14.22 -36.01 122.68
CA VAL A 282 -12.79 -36.09 123.02
C VAL A 282 -12.50 -37.51 123.51
N VAL A 283 -11.94 -38.33 122.63
CA VAL A 283 -11.44 -39.66 122.97
C VAL A 283 -10.04 -39.48 123.54
N MET A 284 -9.93 -39.50 124.87
CA MET A 284 -8.64 -39.60 125.56
C MET A 284 -8.06 -40.99 125.36
N VAL A 285 -7.04 -41.10 124.51
CA VAL A 285 -6.19 -42.28 124.41
C VAL A 285 -5.04 -42.09 125.39
N SER A 286 -5.15 -42.72 126.55
CA SER A 286 -4.07 -42.85 127.52
C SER A 286 -3.14 -43.98 127.07
N ASP A 287 -1.91 -43.65 126.67
CA ASP A 287 -0.79 -44.57 126.83
C ASP A 287 -0.32 -44.47 128.30
N GLY A 288 -0.43 -45.58 129.02
CA GLY A 288 -0.36 -45.61 130.47
C GLY A 288 1.01 -45.18 131.01
N LYS A 289 1.09 -43.94 131.53
CA LYS A 289 1.82 -43.59 132.77
C LYS A 289 1.54 -42.13 133.16
N SER A 290 0.91 -42.00 134.33
CA SER A 290 0.90 -40.83 135.23
C SER A 290 -0.27 -39.84 135.10
N ASP A 291 -1.12 -39.92 136.13
CA ASP A 291 -2.03 -38.98 136.78
C ASP A 291 -2.91 -38.01 135.97
N ILE A 292 -4.22 -38.27 136.09
CA ILE A 292 -5.34 -37.69 135.35
C ILE A 292 -6.08 -36.66 136.22
N GLY A 293 -6.40 -35.51 135.63
CA GLY A 293 -7.38 -34.56 136.16
C GLY A 293 -6.92 -33.11 136.06
N ALA A 294 -7.89 -32.20 135.85
CA ALA A 294 -7.93 -30.72 135.81
C ALA A 294 -6.64 -29.87 135.96
N ALA A 295 -5.65 -30.31 136.74
CA ALA A 295 -4.38 -29.67 136.97
C ALA A 295 -3.49 -29.53 135.71
N ARG A 296 -3.62 -30.41 134.69
CA ARG A 296 -2.88 -30.26 133.43
C ARG A 296 -3.51 -29.24 132.47
N LEU A 297 -4.85 -29.13 132.47
CA LEU A 297 -5.57 -28.12 131.68
C LEU A 297 -5.24 -26.71 132.16
N THR A 298 -5.15 -26.49 133.47
CA THR A 298 -4.75 -25.19 134.02
C THR A 298 -3.26 -24.90 133.79
N GLY A 299 -2.39 -25.92 133.80
CA GLY A 299 -0.97 -25.79 133.47
C GLY A 299 -0.68 -25.47 132.00
N GLU A 300 -1.38 -26.13 131.06
CA GLU A 300 -1.23 -25.84 129.61
C GLU A 300 -1.78 -24.46 129.25
N VAL A 301 -2.83 -23.99 129.91
CA VAL A 301 -3.35 -22.62 129.74
C VAL A 301 -2.33 -21.58 130.23
N LEU A 302 -1.64 -21.85 131.35
CA LEU A 302 -0.56 -20.98 131.85
C LEU A 302 0.65 -20.96 130.91
N ASP A 303 1.03 -22.09 130.32
CA ASP A 303 2.12 -22.16 129.33
C ASP A 303 1.77 -21.47 128.01
N ILE A 304 0.49 -21.49 127.60
CA ILE A 304 0.01 -20.75 126.43
C ILE A 304 0.04 -19.24 126.72
N ILE A 305 -0.43 -18.81 127.89
CA ILE A 305 -0.38 -17.38 128.30
C ILE A 305 1.07 -16.88 128.41
N ALA A 306 2.00 -17.70 128.91
CA ALA A 306 3.42 -17.33 128.97
C ALA A 306 4.08 -17.20 127.58
N LYS A 307 3.58 -17.89 126.54
CA LYS A 307 4.10 -17.83 125.16
C LYS A 307 3.46 -16.73 124.31
N VAL A 308 2.28 -16.22 124.69
CA VAL A 308 1.57 -15.14 123.97
C VAL A 308 2.43 -13.88 123.76
N PRO A 309 3.21 -13.37 124.73
CA PRO A 309 4.07 -12.20 124.51
C PRO A 309 5.12 -12.42 123.39
N HIS A 310 5.63 -13.65 123.26
CA HIS A 310 6.62 -14.00 122.24
C HIS A 310 6.03 -14.13 120.83
N VAL A 311 4.76 -14.54 120.71
CA VAL A 311 4.04 -14.64 119.42
C VAL A 311 3.64 -13.27 118.89
N VAL A 312 3.21 -12.37 119.78
CA VAL A 312 2.88 -10.99 119.39
C VAL A 312 4.14 -10.24 118.94
N THR A 313 5.27 -10.42 119.63
CA THR A 313 6.55 -9.80 119.23
C THR A 313 7.03 -10.28 117.84
N LYS A 314 6.80 -11.55 117.49
CA LYS A 314 7.17 -12.11 116.18
C LYS A 314 6.26 -11.69 115.03
N LEU A 315 5.00 -11.31 115.30
CA LEU A 315 4.03 -10.93 114.26
C LEU A 315 3.91 -9.41 114.05
N THR A 316 4.22 -8.58 115.06
CA THR A 316 4.08 -7.12 114.96
C THR A 316 5.42 -6.37 115.04
N GLY A 317 6.53 -7.06 115.31
CA GLY A 317 7.87 -6.45 115.40
C GLY A 317 8.07 -5.51 116.60
N VAL A 318 7.08 -5.37 117.48
CA VAL A 318 7.12 -4.50 118.66
C VAL A 318 7.29 -5.36 119.91
N ASN A 319 8.40 -5.13 120.64
CA ASN A 319 8.78 -5.89 121.82
C ASN A 319 8.14 -5.26 123.08
N ILE A 320 7.10 -5.91 123.62
CA ILE A 320 6.28 -5.37 124.72
C ILE A 320 6.89 -5.63 126.11
N THR A 321 7.92 -6.48 126.20
CA THR A 321 8.54 -6.85 127.47
C THR A 321 9.48 -5.76 128.04
N ASN A 322 9.76 -4.69 127.27
CA ASN A 322 10.61 -3.57 127.71
C ASN A 322 9.86 -2.23 127.93
N LYS A 323 8.52 -2.19 127.87
CA LYS A 323 7.74 -0.96 128.12
C LYS A 323 6.88 -0.98 129.39
N ILE A 324 6.98 -2.05 130.20
CA ILE A 324 6.25 -2.19 131.48
C ILE A 324 7.20 -2.17 132.70
N LEU A 325 8.51 -1.98 132.50
CA LEU A 325 9.46 -1.66 133.56
C LEU A 325 10.36 -0.51 133.09
N VAL A 326 9.89 0.72 133.30
CA VAL A 326 10.61 1.97 133.65
C VAL A 326 9.67 3.14 133.35
N GLN A 327 9.19 3.74 134.45
CA GLN A 327 8.37 4.94 134.64
C GLN A 327 6.92 4.94 134.14
#